data_AF-A0A1N6H2I1-F1
#
_entry.id   AF-A0A1N6H2I1-F1
#
_cell.length_a   1.000
_cell.length_b   1.000
_cell.length_c   1.000
_cell.angle_alpha   90.00
_cell.angle_beta   90.00
_cell.angle_gamma   90.00
#
_symmetry.space_group_name_H-M   'P 1'
#
loop_
_entity.id
_entity.type
_entity.pdbx_description
1 polymer ?
#
loop_
_entity_poly.entity_id
_entity_poly.type
_entity_poly.pdbx_seq_one_letter_code
_entity_poly.pdbx_strand_id
1 'polypeptide(L)'
;MKKRYLATNLFAVSLFLTACSTNDVAEAIESTTSVETKTEQIVVDLNAITEQEKNLQQTFEATLSKDESLSTFGDGTSSVFENIDARSASLSELKETAAAIKEEQILLDEKMSDKLPQEELDKLTTSIEHLTASLDDYVTHYETALTEQATYFTDLSKEEATYETLTMGMETINEQDAKTKEWLLQLDQQLVEVQASHKTTMKSLDQLNESSN
;
A
#
# COMPACT_ATOMS: atom_id res chain seq x y z
N MET A 1 76.55 -18.07 -32.36
CA MET A 1 75.08 -18.26 -32.29
C MET A 1 74.77 -19.25 -31.17
N LYS A 2 73.89 -18.87 -30.24
CA LYS A 2 72.91 -19.73 -29.51
C LYS A 2 72.33 -18.90 -28.36
N LYS A 3 71.20 -18.22 -28.62
CA LYS A 3 70.38 -17.57 -27.59
C LYS A 3 69.67 -18.67 -26.81
N ARG A 4 69.80 -18.65 -25.48
CA ARG A 4 69.07 -19.54 -24.58
C ARG A 4 67.67 -18.97 -24.39
N TYR A 5 66.65 -19.70 -24.84
CA TYR A 5 65.26 -19.38 -24.58
C TYR A 5 64.90 -19.85 -23.17
N LEU A 6 64.58 -18.90 -22.30
CA LEU A 6 63.91 -19.15 -21.01
C LEU A 6 62.44 -19.45 -21.31
N ALA A 7 62.04 -20.71 -21.16
CA ALA A 7 60.65 -21.12 -21.20
C ALA A 7 60.00 -20.79 -19.85
N THR A 8 59.42 -19.61 -19.72
CA THR A 8 58.48 -19.27 -18.65
C THR A 8 57.11 -19.84 -19.00
N ASN A 9 56.73 -20.94 -18.36
CA ASN A 9 55.35 -21.40 -18.29
C ASN A 9 54.53 -20.36 -17.50
N LEU A 10 53.79 -19.50 -18.21
CA LEU A 10 52.70 -18.74 -17.61
C LEU A 10 51.53 -19.71 -17.36
N PHE A 11 51.36 -20.14 -16.12
CA PHE A 11 50.08 -20.62 -15.64
C PHE A 11 49.12 -19.42 -15.65
N ALA A 12 48.30 -19.31 -16.69
CA ALA A 12 47.16 -18.42 -16.70
C ALA A 12 46.11 -19.00 -15.74
N VAL A 13 46.11 -18.51 -14.50
CA VAL A 13 44.96 -18.70 -13.61
C VAL A 13 43.90 -17.72 -14.11
N SER A 14 42.96 -18.24 -14.91
CA SER A 14 41.72 -17.56 -15.22
C SER A 14 40.87 -17.51 -13.94
N LEU A 15 41.12 -16.49 -13.12
CA LEU A 15 40.18 -16.04 -12.11
C LEU A 15 38.95 -15.50 -12.86
N PHE A 16 37.96 -16.35 -13.09
CA PHE A 16 36.62 -15.89 -13.42
C PHE A 16 36.10 -15.11 -12.20
N LEU A 17 36.09 -13.79 -12.29
CA LEU A 17 35.47 -12.92 -11.31
C LEU A 17 33.94 -13.13 -11.40
N THR A 18 33.37 -13.92 -10.50
CA THR A 18 31.91 -14.06 -10.28
C THR A 18 31.30 -12.83 -9.59
N ALA A 19 31.97 -11.68 -9.63
CA ALA A 19 31.64 -10.49 -8.84
C ALA A 19 30.36 -9.74 -9.25
N CYS A 20 29.60 -10.22 -10.25
CA CYS A 20 28.28 -9.68 -10.56
C CYS A 20 27.13 -10.39 -9.81
N SER A 21 27.28 -11.62 -9.31
CA SER A 21 26.14 -12.32 -8.68
C SER A 21 25.87 -11.94 -7.22
N THR A 22 26.86 -11.43 -6.50
CA THR A 22 26.70 -11.03 -5.10
C THR A 22 25.93 -9.72 -4.94
N ASN A 23 25.93 -8.87 -5.97
CA ASN A 23 25.21 -7.60 -5.93
C ASN A 23 23.70 -7.80 -6.14
N ASP A 24 23.32 -8.65 -7.10
CA ASP A 24 21.91 -8.92 -7.44
C ASP A 24 21.14 -9.54 -6.26
N VAL A 25 21.74 -10.50 -5.54
CA VAL A 25 21.10 -11.17 -4.39
C VAL A 25 20.90 -10.21 -3.22
N ALA A 26 21.90 -9.37 -2.92
CA ALA A 26 21.82 -8.40 -1.84
C ALA A 26 20.74 -7.34 -2.11
N GLU A 27 20.66 -6.83 -3.35
CA GLU A 27 19.62 -5.89 -3.77
C GLU A 27 18.22 -6.52 -3.73
N ALA A 28 18.07 -7.77 -4.15
CA ALA A 28 16.80 -8.48 -4.06
C ALA A 28 16.34 -8.69 -2.61
N ILE A 29 17.26 -8.99 -1.69
CA ILE A 29 16.97 -9.08 -0.24
C ILE A 29 16.52 -7.73 0.30
N GLU A 30 17.22 -6.65 -0.04
CA GLU A 30 16.87 -5.29 0.40
C GLU A 30 15.46 -4.89 -0.06
N SER A 31 15.16 -5.07 -1.35
CA SER A 31 13.84 -4.75 -1.91
C SER A 31 12.75 -5.65 -1.32
N THR A 32 13.00 -6.95 -1.19
CA THR A 32 12.04 -7.89 -0.56
C THR A 32 11.77 -7.52 0.91
N THR A 33 12.78 -7.06 1.65
CA THR A 33 12.60 -6.56 3.03
C THR A 33 11.79 -5.25 3.05
N SER A 34 12.01 -4.36 2.08
CA SER A 34 11.23 -3.13 1.92
C SER A 34 9.75 -3.44 1.68
N VAL A 35 9.45 -4.47 0.86
CA VAL A 35 8.08 -4.95 0.63
C VAL A 35 7.37 -5.33 1.93
N GLU A 36 8.02 -6.06 2.86
CA GLU A 36 7.43 -6.40 4.15
C GLU A 36 7.09 -5.14 4.96
N THR A 37 8.05 -4.22 5.08
CA THR A 37 7.86 -2.96 5.81
C THR A 37 6.70 -2.14 5.23
N LYS A 38 6.59 -2.07 3.90
CA LYS A 38 5.53 -1.34 3.21
C LYS A 38 4.17 -2.03 3.35
N THR A 39 4.15 -3.36 3.32
CA THR A 39 2.93 -4.15 3.56
C THR A 39 2.41 -3.93 4.98
N GLU A 40 3.28 -3.90 5.98
CA GLU A 40 2.91 -3.56 7.36
C GLU A 40 2.37 -2.13 7.47
N GLN A 41 2.99 -1.18 6.78
CA GLN A 41 2.51 0.21 6.77
C GLN A 41 1.13 0.34 6.12
N ILE A 42 0.85 -0.36 5.00
CA ILE A 42 -0.49 -0.43 4.39
C ILE A 42 -1.54 -0.88 5.41
N VAL A 43 -1.23 -1.91 6.20
CA VAL A 43 -2.13 -2.40 7.27
C VAL A 43 -2.36 -1.32 8.33
N VAL A 44 -1.31 -0.58 8.72
CA VAL A 44 -1.43 0.52 9.69
C VAL A 44 -2.33 1.63 9.14
N ASP A 45 -2.12 2.04 7.89
CA ASP A 45 -2.85 3.13 7.24
C ASP A 45 -4.35 2.78 7.09
N LEU A 46 -4.66 1.56 6.62
CA LEU A 46 -6.04 1.07 6.50
C LEU A 46 -6.75 0.99 7.86
N ASN A 47 -6.04 0.58 8.92
CA ASN A 47 -6.58 0.54 10.27
C ASN A 47 -6.82 1.94 10.84
N ALA A 48 -5.94 2.90 10.54
CA ALA A 48 -6.13 4.30 10.95
C ALA A 48 -7.42 4.87 10.34
N ILE A 49 -7.61 4.66 9.03
CA ILE A 49 -8.84 5.07 8.32
C ILE A 49 -10.08 4.42 8.97
N THR A 50 -10.04 3.11 9.19
CA THR A 50 -11.15 2.35 9.76
C THR A 50 -11.50 2.82 11.18
N GLU A 51 -10.50 3.12 12.01
CA GLU A 51 -10.73 3.59 13.37
C GLU A 51 -11.29 5.02 13.40
N GLN A 52 -10.81 5.90 12.50
CA GLN A 52 -11.37 7.23 12.34
C GLN A 52 -12.83 7.15 11.85
N GLU A 53 -13.14 6.24 10.93
CA GLU A 53 -14.50 6.05 10.40
C GLU A 53 -15.50 5.62 11.48
N LYS A 54 -15.10 4.72 12.40
CA LYS A 54 -15.94 4.35 13.56
C LYS A 54 -16.36 5.54 14.42
N ASN A 55 -15.53 6.59 14.46
CA ASN A 55 -15.81 7.79 15.25
C ASN A 55 -16.77 8.76 14.56
N LEU A 56 -17.07 8.57 13.25
CA LEU A 56 -17.91 9.49 12.48
C LEU A 56 -19.33 9.61 13.05
N GLN A 57 -19.96 8.50 13.44
CA GLN A 57 -21.30 8.53 14.01
C GLN A 57 -21.33 9.34 15.32
N GLN A 58 -20.31 9.15 16.16
CA GLN A 58 -20.20 9.88 17.42
C GLN A 58 -19.97 11.37 17.20
N THR A 59 -19.13 11.77 16.23
CA THR A 59 -18.90 13.19 15.91
C THR A 59 -20.15 13.84 15.32
N PHE A 60 -20.91 13.11 14.51
CA PHE A 60 -22.18 13.56 13.95
C PHE A 60 -23.22 13.81 15.05
N GLU A 61 -23.49 12.82 15.91
CA GLU A 61 -24.43 12.96 17.03
C GLU A 61 -24.03 14.07 18.01
N ALA A 62 -22.73 14.17 18.31
CA ALA A 62 -22.22 15.23 19.17
C ALA A 62 -22.44 16.62 18.56
N THR A 63 -22.28 16.76 17.24
CA THR A 63 -22.55 18.02 16.53
C THR A 63 -24.03 18.36 16.59
N LEU A 64 -24.93 17.42 16.26
CA LEU A 64 -26.38 17.61 16.35
C LEU A 64 -26.84 18.04 17.75
N SER A 65 -26.21 17.51 18.80
CA SER A 65 -26.56 17.83 20.20
C SER A 65 -26.10 19.23 20.65
N LYS A 66 -25.11 19.82 19.98
CA LYS A 66 -24.46 21.08 20.40
C LYS A 66 -24.80 22.26 19.49
N ASP A 67 -25.07 22.00 18.22
CA ASP A 67 -25.38 23.01 17.21
C ASP A 67 -26.79 22.80 16.67
N GLU A 68 -27.79 23.33 17.37
CA GLU A 68 -29.20 23.23 16.95
C GLU A 68 -29.47 23.91 15.59
N SER A 69 -28.63 24.88 15.21
CA SER A 69 -28.77 25.60 13.94
C SER A 69 -28.09 24.92 12.75
N LEU A 70 -27.29 23.88 13.02
CA LEU A 70 -26.44 23.20 12.03
C LEU A 70 -25.47 24.13 11.29
N SER A 71 -25.23 25.33 11.82
CA SER A 71 -24.37 26.36 11.22
C SER A 71 -22.93 25.85 10.98
N THR A 72 -22.42 25.04 11.90
CA THR A 72 -21.08 24.43 11.84
C THR A 72 -20.97 23.29 10.81
N PHE A 73 -22.09 22.78 10.30
CA PHE A 73 -22.07 21.93 9.12
C PHE A 73 -21.90 22.75 7.83
N GLY A 74 -22.51 23.93 7.77
CA GLY A 74 -22.47 24.79 6.59
C GLY A 74 -21.14 25.50 6.37
N ASP A 75 -20.45 25.87 7.45
CA ASP A 75 -19.13 26.52 7.38
C ASP A 75 -17.94 25.54 7.45
N GLY A 76 -18.21 24.25 7.63
CA GLY A 76 -17.19 23.20 7.68
C GLY A 76 -16.39 23.12 8.99
N THR A 77 -16.81 23.81 10.05
CA THR A 77 -16.06 23.87 11.33
C THR A 77 -16.44 22.80 12.36
N SER A 78 -17.45 21.98 12.07
CA SER A 78 -17.86 20.89 12.95
C SER A 78 -16.89 19.70 12.94
N SER A 79 -16.93 18.91 14.02
CA SER A 79 -16.07 17.74 14.21
C SER A 79 -16.22 16.63 13.17
N VAL A 80 -17.29 16.64 12.36
CA VAL A 80 -17.42 15.70 11.23
C VAL A 80 -16.45 16.05 10.09
N PHE A 81 -16.16 17.33 9.87
CA PHE A 81 -15.18 17.75 8.87
C PHE A 81 -13.75 17.49 9.34
N GLU A 82 -13.45 17.72 10.62
CA GLU A 82 -12.16 17.30 11.21
C GLU A 82 -11.93 15.78 11.03
N ASN A 83 -12.99 14.98 11.15
CA ASN A 83 -12.94 13.54 10.92
C ASN A 83 -12.75 13.19 9.43
N ILE A 84 -13.39 13.90 8.51
CA ILE A 84 -13.17 13.76 7.06
C ILE A 84 -11.73 14.10 6.69
N ASP A 85 -11.20 15.20 7.22
CA ASP A 85 -9.84 15.67 6.96
C ASP A 85 -8.80 14.67 7.49
N ALA A 86 -9.00 14.13 8.70
CA ALA A 86 -8.13 13.10 9.26
C ALA A 86 -8.10 11.84 8.38
N ARG A 87 -9.26 11.40 7.88
CA ARG A 87 -9.37 10.24 6.98
C ARG A 87 -8.73 10.52 5.62
N SER A 88 -8.88 11.73 5.10
CA SER A 88 -8.23 12.17 3.87
C SER A 88 -6.69 12.17 4.01
N ALA A 89 -6.17 12.62 5.15
CA ALA A 89 -4.74 12.58 5.42
C ALA A 89 -4.20 11.14 5.47
N SER A 90 -4.85 10.25 6.23
CA SER A 90 -4.46 8.83 6.28
C SER A 90 -4.60 8.12 4.92
N LEU A 91 -5.59 8.51 4.10
CA LEU A 91 -5.72 8.01 2.73
C LEU A 91 -4.55 8.47 1.83
N SER A 92 -4.07 9.70 2.02
CA SER A 92 -2.89 10.20 1.32
C SER A 92 -1.63 9.43 1.70
N GLU A 93 -1.46 9.12 3.00
CA GLU A 93 -0.37 8.26 3.48
C GLU A 93 -0.43 6.86 2.84
N LEU A 94 -1.62 6.24 2.82
CA LEU A 94 -1.84 4.96 2.15
C LEU A 94 -1.44 5.00 0.68
N LYS A 95 -1.80 6.07 -0.04
CA LYS A 95 -1.49 6.26 -1.45
C LYS A 95 0.02 6.36 -1.70
N GLU A 96 0.74 7.06 -0.83
CA GLU A 96 2.20 7.13 -0.89
C GLU A 96 2.84 5.75 -0.62
N THR A 97 2.35 5.02 0.38
CA THR A 97 2.83 3.67 0.68
C THR A 97 2.54 2.69 -0.47
N ALA A 98 1.36 2.78 -1.10
CA ALA A 98 0.96 1.97 -2.25
C ALA A 98 1.82 2.26 -3.49
N ALA A 99 2.19 3.52 -3.72
CA ALA A 99 3.14 3.88 -4.78
C ALA A 99 4.53 3.30 -4.49
N ALA A 100 5.01 3.40 -3.25
CA ALA A 100 6.32 2.89 -2.86
C ALA A 100 6.42 1.35 -3.00
N ILE A 101 5.41 0.58 -2.59
CA ILE A 101 5.45 -0.89 -2.77
C ILE A 101 5.39 -1.29 -4.25
N LYS A 102 4.73 -0.49 -5.09
CA LYS A 102 4.72 -0.66 -6.55
C LYS A 102 6.09 -0.39 -7.17
N GLU A 103 6.83 0.61 -6.66
CA GLU A 103 8.21 0.84 -7.07
C GLU A 103 9.11 -0.35 -6.71
N GLU A 104 8.95 -0.95 -5.53
CA GLU A 104 9.67 -2.18 -5.16
C GLU A 104 9.32 -3.35 -6.08
N GLN A 105 8.04 -3.51 -6.43
CA GLN A 105 7.62 -4.53 -7.41
C GLN A 105 8.32 -4.35 -8.76
N ILE A 106 8.38 -3.12 -9.28
CA ILE A 106 9.10 -2.82 -10.53
C ILE A 106 10.59 -3.14 -10.40
N LEU A 107 11.23 -2.79 -9.27
CA LEU A 107 12.64 -3.09 -9.04
C LEU A 107 12.92 -4.59 -9.01
N LEU A 108 12.04 -5.38 -8.40
CA LEU A 108 12.16 -6.84 -8.36
C LEU A 108 11.98 -7.47 -9.75
N ASP A 109 11.04 -6.96 -10.56
CA ASP A 109 10.83 -7.42 -11.94
C ASP A 109 12.00 -7.04 -12.87
N GLU A 110 12.55 -5.83 -12.76
CA GLU A 110 13.63 -5.36 -13.63
C GLU A 110 14.99 -6.00 -13.34
N LYS A 111 15.21 -6.44 -12.10
CA LYS A 111 16.50 -6.99 -11.64
C LYS A 111 16.60 -8.51 -11.70
N MET A 112 15.71 -9.17 -12.45
CA MET A 112 15.67 -10.61 -12.66
C MET A 112 16.90 -11.13 -13.43
N SER A 113 18.01 -11.31 -12.71
CA SER A 113 19.13 -12.14 -13.15
C SER A 113 18.69 -13.60 -13.14
N ASP A 114 19.04 -14.40 -14.15
CA ASP A 114 18.73 -15.85 -14.24
C ASP A 114 19.20 -16.67 -13.01
N LYS A 115 19.99 -16.06 -12.13
CA LYS A 115 20.50 -16.63 -10.88
C LYS A 115 19.58 -16.46 -9.68
N LEU A 116 18.62 -15.54 -9.75
CA LEU A 116 17.64 -15.29 -8.68
C LEU A 116 16.51 -16.32 -8.72
N PRO A 117 15.79 -16.54 -7.60
CA PRO A 117 14.64 -17.45 -7.54
C PRO A 117 13.44 -16.87 -8.30
N GLN A 118 13.44 -17.05 -9.63
CA GLN A 118 12.49 -16.42 -10.54
C GLN A 118 11.03 -16.75 -10.22
N GLU A 119 10.71 -18.02 -9.97
CA GLU A 119 9.33 -18.43 -9.69
C GLU A 119 8.77 -17.75 -8.43
N GLU A 120 9.58 -17.64 -7.38
CA GLU A 120 9.19 -16.98 -6.14
C GLU A 120 9.12 -15.46 -6.28
N LEU A 121 10.01 -14.85 -7.06
CA LEU A 121 9.98 -13.42 -7.37
C LEU A 121 8.74 -13.06 -8.19
N ASP A 122 8.47 -13.79 -9.29
CA ASP A 122 7.29 -13.61 -10.13
C ASP A 122 6.00 -13.68 -9.30
N LYS A 123 5.94 -14.64 -8.37
CA LYS A 123 4.77 -14.79 -7.50
C LYS A 123 4.63 -13.60 -6.54
N LEU A 124 5.72 -13.11 -5.98
CA LEU A 124 5.71 -11.95 -5.10
C LEU A 124 5.27 -10.69 -5.86
N THR A 125 5.88 -10.41 -7.02
CA THR A 125 5.58 -9.23 -7.83
C THR A 125 4.15 -9.25 -8.36
N THR A 126 3.65 -10.41 -8.82
CA THR A 126 2.24 -10.58 -9.20
C THR A 126 1.28 -10.32 -8.03
N SER A 127 1.60 -10.82 -6.82
CA SER A 127 0.77 -10.55 -5.63
C SER A 127 0.75 -9.07 -5.26
N ILE A 128 1.88 -8.37 -5.38
CA ILE A 128 1.96 -6.92 -5.15
C ILE A 128 1.19 -6.15 -6.23
N GLU A 129 1.27 -6.56 -7.50
CA GLU A 129 0.51 -5.95 -8.59
C GLU A 129 -1.00 -6.03 -8.33
N HIS A 130 -1.51 -7.20 -7.92
CA HIS A 130 -2.92 -7.37 -7.57
C HIS A 130 -3.35 -6.52 -6.36
N LEU A 131 -2.50 -6.48 -5.31
CA LEU A 131 -2.74 -5.66 -4.12
C LEU A 131 -2.80 -4.18 -4.51
N THR A 132 -1.82 -3.68 -5.24
CA THR A 132 -1.72 -2.26 -5.61
C THR A 132 -2.84 -1.82 -6.55
N ALA A 133 -3.25 -2.67 -7.49
CA ALA A 133 -4.43 -2.40 -8.32
C ALA A 133 -5.71 -2.26 -7.47
N SER A 134 -5.88 -3.13 -6.46
CA SER A 134 -7.05 -3.08 -5.58
C SER A 134 -6.99 -1.90 -4.60
N LEU A 135 -5.79 -1.49 -4.19
CA LEU A 135 -5.58 -0.27 -3.40
C LEU A 135 -5.93 0.99 -4.22
N ASP A 136 -5.59 1.05 -5.50
CA ASP A 136 -5.97 2.17 -6.37
C ASP A 136 -7.50 2.30 -6.49
N ASP A 137 -8.21 1.18 -6.63
CA ASP A 137 -9.67 1.14 -6.66
C ASP A 137 -10.29 1.54 -5.32
N TYR A 138 -9.75 1.03 -4.20
CA TYR A 138 -10.15 1.41 -2.84
C TYR A 138 -9.96 2.92 -2.61
N VAL A 139 -8.80 3.47 -2.96
CA VAL A 139 -8.49 4.89 -2.79
C VAL A 139 -9.47 5.74 -3.59
N THR A 140 -9.71 5.40 -4.85
CA THR A 140 -10.67 6.12 -5.71
C THR A 140 -12.09 6.10 -5.15
N HIS A 141 -12.54 4.94 -4.68
CA HIS A 141 -13.84 4.79 -4.00
C HIS A 141 -13.90 5.65 -2.74
N TYR A 142 -12.88 5.61 -1.90
CA TYR A 142 -12.87 6.29 -0.61
C TYR A 142 -12.75 7.82 -0.75
N GLU A 143 -11.96 8.33 -1.70
CA GLU A 143 -11.94 9.76 -2.08
C GLU A 143 -13.33 10.27 -2.47
N THR A 144 -14.08 9.46 -3.24
CA THR A 144 -15.46 9.76 -3.63
C THR A 144 -16.38 9.78 -2.41
N ALA A 145 -16.29 8.77 -1.55
CA ALA A 145 -17.09 8.67 -0.33
C ALA A 145 -16.86 9.86 0.61
N LEU A 146 -15.60 10.30 0.81
CA LEU A 146 -15.28 11.48 1.63
C LEU A 146 -15.90 12.77 1.04
N THR A 147 -15.85 12.92 -0.28
CA THR A 147 -16.45 14.08 -0.98
C THR A 147 -17.97 14.10 -0.84
N GLU A 148 -18.62 12.95 -0.99
CA GLU A 148 -20.06 12.79 -0.81
C GLU A 148 -20.48 13.03 0.65
N GLN A 149 -19.70 12.54 1.62
CA GLN A 149 -19.92 12.82 3.05
C GLN A 149 -19.83 14.31 3.37
N ALA A 150 -18.80 15.00 2.88
CA ALA A 150 -18.65 16.45 3.06
C ALA A 150 -19.85 17.20 2.46
N THR A 151 -20.24 16.85 1.23
CA THR A 151 -21.39 17.44 0.55
C THR A 151 -22.67 17.22 1.34
N TYR A 152 -22.92 16.00 1.81
CA TYR A 152 -24.08 15.67 2.62
C TYR A 152 -24.14 16.51 3.89
N PHE A 153 -23.05 16.60 4.65
CA PHE A 153 -23.05 17.39 5.88
C PHE A 153 -23.32 18.87 5.60
N THR A 154 -22.66 19.45 4.58
CA THR A 154 -22.96 20.84 4.18
C THR A 154 -24.41 21.01 3.73
N ASP A 155 -25.01 20.03 3.05
CA ASP A 155 -26.40 20.10 2.61
C ASP A 155 -27.39 20.11 3.78
N LEU A 156 -27.06 19.52 4.92
CA LEU A 156 -27.90 19.54 6.12
C LEU A 156 -28.08 20.95 6.71
N SER A 157 -27.16 21.88 6.46
CA SER A 157 -27.27 23.25 6.99
C SER A 157 -28.09 24.19 6.10
N LYS A 158 -28.52 23.73 4.91
CA LYS A 158 -29.24 24.57 3.95
C LYS A 158 -30.68 24.82 4.41
N GLU A 159 -31.23 25.99 4.08
CA GLU A 159 -32.60 26.34 4.47
C GLU A 159 -33.65 25.38 3.88
N GLU A 160 -33.36 24.83 2.71
CA GLU A 160 -34.17 23.83 2.01
C GLU A 160 -33.95 22.39 2.48
N ALA A 161 -33.07 22.15 3.46
CA ALA A 161 -32.83 20.81 3.97
C ALA A 161 -34.12 20.23 4.57
N THR A 162 -34.46 19.01 4.16
CA THR A 162 -35.67 18.31 4.63
C THR A 162 -35.32 17.00 5.29
N TYR A 163 -36.34 16.32 5.84
CA TYR A 163 -36.19 14.94 6.28
C TYR A 163 -35.68 14.01 5.16
N GLU A 164 -36.05 14.28 3.91
CA GLU A 164 -35.58 13.50 2.75
C GLU A 164 -34.08 13.72 2.51
N THR A 165 -33.58 14.95 2.67
CA THR A 165 -32.13 15.27 2.61
C THR A 165 -31.36 14.44 3.64
N LEU A 166 -31.88 14.36 4.87
CA LEU A 166 -31.30 13.57 5.94
C LEU A 166 -31.28 12.07 5.58
N THR A 167 -32.44 11.50 5.22
CA THR A 167 -32.53 10.05 5.02
C THR A 167 -31.77 9.57 3.79
N MET A 168 -31.86 10.29 2.66
CA MET A 168 -31.13 9.91 1.45
C MET A 168 -29.63 9.99 1.65
N GLY A 169 -29.14 11.04 2.34
CA GLY A 169 -27.71 11.15 2.62
C GLY A 169 -27.19 10.05 3.54
N MET A 170 -27.97 9.66 4.56
CA MET A 170 -27.63 8.50 5.40
C MET A 170 -27.62 7.19 4.61
N GLU A 171 -28.58 6.99 3.70
CA GLU A 171 -28.62 5.82 2.81
C GLU A 171 -27.37 5.77 1.92
N THR A 172 -27.02 6.87 1.25
CA THR A 172 -25.78 6.97 0.45
C THR A 172 -24.55 6.63 1.27
N ILE A 173 -24.39 7.22 2.46
CA ILE A 173 -23.22 6.96 3.32
C ILE A 173 -23.13 5.48 3.72
N ASN A 174 -24.26 4.86 4.07
CA ASN A 174 -24.30 3.44 4.44
C ASN A 174 -23.97 2.52 3.26
N GLU A 175 -24.41 2.86 2.05
CA GLU A 175 -24.04 2.12 0.83
C GLU A 175 -22.54 2.23 0.55
N GLN A 176 -21.95 3.41 0.71
CA GLN A 176 -20.51 3.60 0.55
C GLN A 176 -19.71 2.84 1.61
N ASP A 177 -20.15 2.86 2.88
CA ASP A 177 -19.54 2.08 3.97
C ASP A 177 -19.60 0.57 3.71
N ALA A 178 -20.73 0.06 3.21
CA ALA A 178 -20.84 -1.35 2.84
C ALA A 178 -19.82 -1.72 1.75
N LYS A 179 -19.67 -0.88 0.73
CA LYS A 179 -18.70 -1.09 -0.34
C LYS A 179 -17.25 -0.91 0.13
N THR A 180 -16.98 0.02 1.03
CA THR A 180 -15.67 0.16 1.70
C THR A 180 -15.29 -1.15 2.41
N LYS A 181 -16.23 -1.78 3.13
CA LYS A 181 -16.00 -3.07 3.81
C LYS A 181 -15.73 -4.21 2.83
N GLU A 182 -16.40 -4.24 1.69
CA GLU A 182 -16.10 -5.24 0.63
C GLU A 182 -14.65 -5.10 0.14
N TRP A 183 -14.21 -3.87 -0.13
CA TRP A 183 -12.81 -3.63 -0.50
C TRP A 183 -11.82 -4.02 0.59
N LEU A 184 -12.10 -3.70 1.85
CA LEU A 184 -11.23 -4.07 2.97
C LEU A 184 -11.07 -5.59 3.11
N LEU A 185 -12.13 -6.36 2.90
CA LEU A 185 -12.06 -7.82 2.90
C LEU A 185 -11.20 -8.37 1.75
N GLN A 186 -11.32 -7.76 0.56
CA GLN A 186 -10.48 -8.13 -0.58
C GLN A 186 -9.00 -7.81 -0.31
N LEU A 187 -8.72 -6.61 0.22
CA LEU A 187 -7.37 -6.17 0.54
C LEU A 187 -6.74 -7.05 1.63
N ASP A 188 -7.48 -7.43 2.67
CA ASP A 188 -7.00 -8.34 3.72
C ASP A 188 -6.51 -9.68 3.12
N GLN A 189 -7.31 -10.28 2.23
CA GLN A 189 -6.93 -11.51 1.55
C GLN A 189 -5.67 -11.33 0.68
N GLN A 190 -5.55 -10.21 -0.03
CA GLN A 190 -4.38 -9.93 -0.87
C GLN A 190 -3.11 -9.63 -0.04
N LEU A 191 -3.26 -8.96 1.10
CA LEU A 191 -2.15 -8.73 2.04
C LEU A 191 -1.62 -10.05 2.59
N VAL A 192 -2.50 -11.01 2.93
CA VAL A 192 -2.11 -12.37 3.31
C VAL A 192 -1.35 -13.08 2.19
N GLU A 193 -1.77 -12.89 0.94
CA GLU A 193 -1.08 -13.47 -0.23
C GLU A 193 0.33 -12.88 -0.42
N VAL A 194 0.49 -11.56 -0.31
CA VAL A 194 1.79 -10.88 -0.35
C VAL A 194 2.69 -11.36 0.79
N GLN A 195 2.17 -11.48 2.01
CA GLN A 195 2.95 -12.00 3.15
C GLN A 195 3.42 -13.45 2.92
N ALA A 196 2.56 -14.29 2.33
CA ALA A 196 2.90 -15.68 2.04
C ALA A 196 3.94 -15.81 0.93
N SER A 197 3.83 -15.02 -0.14
CA SER A 197 4.84 -14.98 -1.21
C SER A 197 6.15 -14.39 -0.69
N HIS A 198 6.12 -13.26 0.03
CA HIS A 198 7.28 -12.63 0.68
C HIS A 198 8.10 -13.64 1.49
N LYS A 199 7.44 -14.38 2.39
CA LYS A 199 8.11 -15.39 3.23
C LYS A 199 8.80 -16.48 2.42
N THR A 200 8.21 -16.88 1.30
CA THR A 200 8.76 -17.91 0.43
C THR A 200 9.96 -17.36 -0.34
N THR A 201 9.82 -16.16 -0.92
CA THR A 201 10.87 -15.46 -1.66
C THR A 201 12.08 -15.16 -0.78
N MET A 202 11.88 -14.60 0.42
CA MET A 202 12.96 -14.30 1.36
C MET A 202 13.75 -15.56 1.74
N LYS A 203 13.04 -16.66 2.00
CA LYS A 203 13.69 -17.95 2.28
C LYS A 203 14.57 -18.43 1.11
N SER A 204 14.10 -18.31 -0.13
CA SER A 204 14.87 -18.72 -1.30
C SER A 204 16.08 -17.80 -1.52
N LEU A 205 15.94 -16.49 -1.28
CA LEU A 205 17.04 -15.53 -1.33
C LEU A 205 18.11 -15.77 -0.26
N ASP A 206 17.71 -16.06 0.98
CA ASP A 206 18.64 -16.39 2.06
C ASP A 206 19.45 -17.65 1.75
N GLN A 207 18.80 -18.71 1.26
CA GLN A 207 19.49 -19.94 0.84
C GLN A 207 20.49 -19.69 -0.28
N LEU A 208 20.13 -18.83 -1.25
CA LEU A 208 21.01 -18.46 -2.35
C LEU A 208 22.23 -17.66 -1.84
N ASN A 209 22.01 -16.73 -0.92
CA ASN A 209 23.07 -15.93 -0.28
C ASN A 209 24.04 -16.79 0.53
N GLU A 210 23.52 -17.75 1.31
CA GLU A 210 24.35 -18.72 2.06
C GLU A 210 25.17 -19.62 1.13
N SER A 211 24.60 -20.05 0.00
CA SER A 211 25.30 -20.90 -0.97
C SER A 211 26.37 -20.18 -1.80
N SER A 212 26.34 -18.85 -1.81
CA SER A 212 27.24 -17.99 -2.58
C SER A 212 28.45 -17.47 -1.79
N ASN A 213 28.47 -17.69 -0.46
CA ASN A 213 29.56 -17.34 0.47
C ASN A 213 30.39 -18.57 0.86
#